data_AF-A0A2N5Y0N5-F1
#
_entry.id   AF-A0A2N5Y0N5-F1
#
_cell.length_a   1.000
_cell.length_b   1.000
_cell.length_c   1.000
_cell.angle_alpha   90.00
_cell.angle_beta   90.00
_cell.angle_gamma   90.00
#
_symmetry.space_group_name_H-M   'P 1'
#
loop_
_entity.id
_entity.type
_entity.pdbx_description
1 polymer ?
#
loop_
_entity_poly.entity_id
_entity_poly.type
_entity_poly.pdbx_seq_one_letter_code
_entity_poly.pdbx_strand_id
1 'polypeptide(L)'
;MAKTPARIASSGEIQAFLSKSKAVTTFAEKHPRLLFGVDATASRQPTWDVARRQQADMFTATDKIASLSVQLCYYRGFQEFYASQWLRDTNALAAQMAQVRCEGGHTQIGRLLRHAQHVHKETPLRAVVFIGDALEEAPDGLCNLAGECGLLKLPLFMFQEGGDPLARQTFQTMAKLSGGAWARFDQTSASALAELLGAVARYAAGGRRALENNPGEGARLLLKQLNP
;
A
#
# COMPACT_ATOMS: atom_id res chain seq x y z
N MET A 1 -32.95 14.67 -29.51
CA MET A 1 -31.75 15.49 -29.77
C MET A 1 -30.56 14.57 -30.00
N ALA A 2 -29.92 14.64 -31.17
CA ALA A 2 -28.79 13.77 -31.52
C ALA A 2 -27.54 14.17 -30.72
N LYS A 3 -26.88 13.20 -30.06
CA LYS A 3 -25.57 13.41 -29.43
C LYS A 3 -24.53 13.71 -30.51
N THR A 4 -23.93 14.89 -30.45
CA THR A 4 -22.81 15.30 -31.31
C THR A 4 -21.67 14.28 -31.18
N PRO A 5 -21.05 13.81 -32.28
CA PRO A 5 -19.98 12.83 -32.19
C PRO A 5 -18.79 13.39 -31.40
N ALA A 6 -18.21 12.55 -30.54
CA ALA A 6 -17.01 12.89 -29.79
C ALA A 6 -15.89 13.28 -30.77
N ARG A 7 -15.26 14.43 -30.54
CA ARG A 7 -14.13 14.94 -31.33
C ARG A 7 -13.07 13.84 -31.46
N ILE A 8 -12.76 13.43 -32.68
CA ILE A 8 -11.68 12.49 -32.98
C ILE A 8 -10.36 13.20 -32.70
N ALA A 9 -9.52 12.61 -31.84
CA ALA A 9 -8.21 13.15 -31.52
C ALA A 9 -7.33 13.20 -32.78
N SER A 10 -6.63 14.31 -32.97
CA SER A 10 -5.66 14.49 -34.06
C SER A 10 -4.43 13.60 -33.86
N SER A 11 -3.72 13.29 -34.95
CA SER A 11 -2.48 12.52 -34.90
C SER A 11 -1.44 13.12 -33.93
N GLY A 12 -1.35 14.45 -33.85
CA GLY A 12 -0.48 15.14 -32.90
C GLY A 12 -0.89 14.96 -31.43
N GLU A 13 -2.19 14.97 -31.12
CA GLU A 13 -2.70 14.69 -29.77
C GLU A 13 -2.43 13.25 -29.35
N ILE A 14 -2.60 12.29 -30.27
CA ILE A 14 -2.27 10.88 -30.04
C ILE A 14 -0.76 10.72 -29.79
N GLN A 15 0.09 11.35 -30.60
CA GLN A 15 1.54 11.26 -30.43
C GLN A 15 2.02 11.90 -29.13
N ALA A 16 1.45 13.06 -28.76
CA ALA A 16 1.73 13.72 -27.47
C ALA A 16 1.29 12.86 -26.28
N PHE A 17 0.12 12.24 -26.35
CA PHE A 17 -0.37 11.30 -25.33
C PHE A 17 0.55 10.09 -25.20
N LEU A 18 0.94 9.45 -26.31
CA LEU A 18 1.85 8.30 -26.29
C LEU A 18 3.23 8.67 -25.73
N SER A 19 3.74 9.85 -26.07
CA SER A 19 5.03 10.34 -25.58
C SER A 19 4.99 10.63 -24.07
N LYS A 20 3.91 11.28 -23.60
CA LYS A 20 3.66 11.52 -22.17
C LYS A 20 3.50 10.20 -21.41
N SER A 21 2.73 9.26 -21.94
CA SER A 21 2.55 7.93 -21.34
C SER A 21 3.88 7.19 -21.22
N LYS A 22 4.71 7.18 -22.26
CA LYS A 22 6.05 6.57 -22.22
C LYS A 22 6.94 7.22 -21.16
N ALA A 23 6.94 8.56 -21.08
CA ALA A 23 7.73 9.27 -20.08
C ALA A 23 7.29 8.93 -18.63
N VAL A 24 5.99 8.84 -18.38
CA VAL A 24 5.43 8.42 -17.07
C VAL A 24 5.84 6.98 -16.75
N THR A 25 5.73 6.06 -17.71
CA THR A 25 6.16 4.66 -17.52
C THR A 25 7.66 4.56 -17.22
N THR A 26 8.51 5.22 -18.00
CA THR A 26 9.96 5.22 -17.78
C THR A 26 10.34 5.85 -16.43
N PHE A 27 9.65 6.90 -16.00
CA PHE A 27 9.86 7.48 -14.67
C PHE A 27 9.47 6.49 -13.56
N ALA A 28 8.33 5.81 -13.69
CA ALA A 28 7.87 4.82 -12.71
C ALA A 28 8.79 3.59 -12.63
N GLU A 29 9.37 3.16 -13.75
CA GLU A 29 10.37 2.09 -13.79
C GLU A 29 11.67 2.48 -13.09
N LYS A 30 12.13 3.74 -13.27
CA LYS A 30 13.34 4.25 -12.62
C LYS A 30 13.15 4.59 -11.14
N HIS A 31 11.91 4.86 -10.73
CA HIS A 31 11.55 5.26 -9.37
C HIS A 31 10.34 4.46 -8.90
N PRO A 32 10.50 3.17 -8.59
CA PRO A 32 9.40 2.34 -8.09
C PRO A 32 8.76 2.99 -6.85
N ARG A 33 7.44 3.20 -6.92
CA ARG A 33 6.67 3.87 -5.88
C ARG A 33 5.87 2.88 -5.04
N LEU A 34 5.88 3.07 -3.73
CA LEU A 34 5.09 2.30 -2.77
C LEU A 34 4.25 3.25 -1.93
N LEU A 35 2.95 2.98 -1.82
CA LEU A 35 2.12 3.66 -0.83
C LEU A 35 2.07 2.82 0.45
N PHE A 36 2.44 3.43 1.56
CA PHE A 36 2.47 2.78 2.87
C PHE A 36 1.36 3.37 3.74
N GLY A 37 0.31 2.60 3.95
CA GLY A 37 -0.91 2.96 4.65
C GLY A 37 -0.97 2.41 6.08
N VAL A 38 -1.38 3.25 7.02
CA VAL A 38 -1.50 2.88 8.44
C VAL A 38 -2.85 3.31 8.98
N ASP A 39 -3.53 2.38 9.66
CA ASP A 39 -4.58 2.70 10.61
C ASP A 39 -3.94 3.31 11.88
N ALA A 40 -4.18 4.59 12.15
CA ALA A 40 -3.73 5.27 13.37
C ALA A 40 -4.93 5.62 14.29
N THR A 41 -5.92 4.73 14.38
CA THR A 41 -7.01 4.85 15.36
C THR A 41 -6.59 4.37 16.76
N ALA A 42 -7.29 4.85 17.79
CA ALA A 42 -6.96 4.61 19.20
C ALA A 42 -6.98 3.13 19.63
N SER A 43 -7.71 2.25 18.94
CA SER A 43 -7.70 0.80 19.21
C SER A 43 -6.29 0.22 19.17
N ARG A 44 -5.41 0.82 18.35
CA ARG A 44 -4.04 0.38 18.14
C ARG A 44 -3.02 0.99 19.09
N GLN A 45 -3.37 1.92 19.97
CA GLN A 45 -2.40 2.65 20.80
C GLN A 45 -1.39 1.71 21.53
N PRO A 46 -1.81 0.60 22.19
CA PRO A 46 -0.87 -0.28 22.88
C PRO A 46 0.14 -0.96 21.94
N THR A 47 -0.32 -1.43 20.78
CA THR A 47 0.55 -2.07 19.81
C THR A 47 1.37 -1.07 19.03
N TRP A 48 0.83 0.11 18.74
CA TRP A 48 1.53 1.18 18.04
C TRP A 48 2.74 1.67 18.83
N ASP A 49 2.64 1.73 20.17
CA ASP A 49 3.78 2.10 21.03
C ASP A 49 4.88 1.02 21.10
N VAL A 50 4.53 -0.25 20.90
CA VAL A 50 5.49 -1.35 20.74
C VAL A 50 6.13 -1.30 19.35
N ALA A 51 5.30 -1.16 18.30
CA ALA A 51 5.75 -1.05 16.92
C ALA A 51 6.64 0.18 16.70
N ARG A 52 6.33 1.34 17.29
CA ARG A 52 7.18 2.56 17.23
C ARG A 52 8.58 2.33 17.78
N ARG A 53 8.73 1.51 18.82
CA ARG A 53 10.04 1.17 19.40
C ARG A 53 10.85 0.22 18.51
N GLN A 54 10.20 -0.57 17.67
CA GLN A 54 10.81 -1.55 16.76
C GLN A 54 10.84 -1.09 15.29
N GLN A 55 10.22 0.06 14.96
CA GLN A 55 10.04 0.59 13.60
C GLN A 55 11.34 1.02 12.93
N ALA A 56 12.34 1.44 13.69
CA ALA A 56 13.67 1.73 13.13
C ALA A 56 14.21 0.48 12.42
N ASP A 57 14.18 -0.68 13.07
CA ASP A 57 14.73 -1.92 12.51
C ASP A 57 13.94 -2.41 11.29
N MET A 58 12.61 -2.22 11.26
CA MET A 58 11.75 -2.64 10.15
C MET A 58 12.10 -1.98 8.81
N PHE A 59 12.51 -0.71 8.81
CA PHE A 59 12.88 0.03 7.59
C PHE A 59 14.40 0.04 7.34
N THR A 60 15.21 -0.15 8.39
CA THR A 60 16.67 -0.23 8.29
C THR A 60 17.12 -1.58 7.72
N ALA A 61 16.37 -2.67 7.94
CA ALA A 61 16.68 -4.02 7.44
C ALA A 61 16.58 -4.17 5.90
N THR A 62 16.38 -3.08 5.16
CA THR A 62 16.12 -3.15 3.73
C THR A 62 16.92 -2.09 2.96
N ASP A 63 18.18 -2.39 2.63
CA ASP A 63 18.97 -1.59 1.67
C ASP A 63 18.24 -1.38 0.33
N LYS A 64 17.31 -2.28 0.00
CA LYS A 64 16.45 -2.18 -1.20
C LYS A 64 15.28 -1.20 -1.06
N ILE A 65 14.94 -0.71 0.13
CA ILE A 65 13.96 0.39 0.27
C ILE A 65 14.58 1.71 -0.22
N ALA A 66 15.91 1.87 -0.17
CA ALA A 66 16.58 3.07 -0.67
C ALA A 66 16.39 3.30 -2.19
N SER A 67 15.98 2.26 -2.95
CA SER A 67 15.62 2.41 -4.37
C SER A 67 14.13 2.71 -4.60
N LEU A 68 13.31 2.69 -3.54
CA LEU A 68 11.88 2.98 -3.59
C LEU A 68 11.60 4.44 -3.23
N SER A 69 10.59 5.01 -3.87
CA SER A 69 9.93 6.22 -3.35
C SER A 69 8.69 5.79 -2.57
N VAL A 70 8.63 6.12 -1.28
CA VAL A 70 7.54 5.73 -0.39
C VAL A 70 6.68 6.94 -0.02
N GLN A 71 5.36 6.82 -0.11
CA GLN A 71 4.44 7.80 0.46
C GLN A 71 3.79 7.20 1.70
N LEU A 72 4.01 7.82 2.85
CA LEU A 72 3.34 7.47 4.09
C LEU A 72 1.94 8.08 4.10
N CYS A 73 0.92 7.25 4.26
CA CYS A 73 -0.45 7.67 4.46
C CYS A 73 -0.98 7.09 5.77
N TYR A 74 -1.79 7.86 6.48
CA TYR A 74 -2.56 7.33 7.61
C TYR A 74 -3.88 8.06 7.73
N TYR A 75 -4.83 7.39 8.37
CA TYR A 75 -6.03 8.03 8.89
C TYR A 75 -6.09 7.87 10.40
N ARG A 76 -6.77 8.80 11.04
CA ARG A 76 -7.05 8.83 12.48
C ARG A 76 -8.16 9.81 12.77
N GLY A 77 -8.52 9.96 14.04
CA GLY A 77 -9.39 11.06 14.46
C GLY A 77 -10.74 11.05 13.75
N PHE A 78 -11.38 12.23 13.72
CA PHE A 78 -12.60 12.44 12.95
C PHE A 78 -12.26 12.94 11.54
N GLN A 79 -12.37 12.06 10.54
CA GLN A 79 -12.15 12.39 9.12
C GLN A 79 -10.75 12.99 8.82
N GLU A 80 -9.74 12.68 9.64
CA GLU A 80 -8.35 13.07 9.35
C GLU A 80 -7.71 12.02 8.46
N PHE A 81 -7.12 12.49 7.35
CA PHE A 81 -6.31 11.70 6.44
C PHE A 81 -5.07 12.49 6.08
N TYR A 82 -3.92 11.89 6.31
CA TYR A 82 -2.63 12.45 5.99
C TYR A 82 -1.97 11.64 4.86
N ALA A 83 -1.32 12.35 3.95
CA ALA A 83 -0.43 11.78 2.95
C ALA A 83 0.85 12.64 2.91
N SER A 84 2.00 12.01 3.16
CA SER A 84 3.28 12.69 3.15
C SER A 84 3.71 13.07 1.73
N GLN A 85 4.77 13.88 1.63
CA GLN A 85 5.59 13.91 0.43
C GLN A 85 6.22 12.53 0.14
N TRP A 86 6.70 12.33 -1.08
CA TRP A 86 7.45 11.12 -1.44
C TRP A 86 8.81 11.09 -0.74
N LEU A 87 9.03 10.07 0.08
CA LEU A 87 10.27 9.84 0.81
C LEU A 87 11.13 8.84 0.04
N ARG A 88 12.42 9.12 -0.06
CA ARG A 88 13.43 8.22 -0.68
C ARG A 88 14.51 7.78 0.30
N ASP A 89 14.40 8.25 1.53
CA ASP A 89 15.31 7.98 2.61
C ASP A 89 14.56 7.18 3.68
N THR A 90 15.13 6.04 4.04
CA THR A 90 14.60 5.16 5.08
C THR A 90 14.57 5.86 6.43
N ASN A 91 15.54 6.74 6.71
CA ASN A 91 15.58 7.51 7.96
C ASN A 91 14.45 8.54 8.01
N ALA A 92 14.20 9.26 6.91
CA ALA A 92 13.07 10.18 6.82
C ALA A 92 11.72 9.47 7.00
N LEU A 93 11.55 8.27 6.41
CA LEU A 93 10.35 7.46 6.62
C LEU A 93 10.21 7.02 8.08
N ALA A 94 11.28 6.51 8.69
CA ALA A 94 11.29 6.12 10.09
C ALA A 94 10.97 7.31 11.02
N ALA A 95 11.52 8.48 10.74
CA ALA A 95 11.27 9.70 11.50
C ALA A 95 9.80 10.15 11.40
N GLN A 96 9.20 10.11 10.20
CA GLN A 96 7.78 10.42 10.01
C GLN A 96 6.87 9.40 10.70
N MET A 97 7.19 8.11 10.58
CA MET A 97 6.48 7.02 11.28
C MET A 97 6.52 7.20 12.81
N ALA A 98 7.68 7.59 13.36
CA ALA A 98 7.84 7.84 14.78
C ALA A 98 7.00 9.01 15.31
N GLN A 99 6.51 9.90 14.44
CA GLN A 99 5.63 11.02 14.78
C GLN A 99 4.14 10.67 14.74
N VAL A 100 3.75 9.56 14.09
CA VAL A 100 2.35 9.13 14.05
C VAL A 100 1.86 8.83 15.47
N ARG A 101 0.70 9.39 15.83
CA ARG A 101 0.00 9.16 17.09
C ARG A 101 -1.38 8.61 16.80
N CYS A 102 -1.80 7.62 17.58
CA CYS A 102 -3.15 7.10 17.46
C CYS A 102 -4.15 8.07 18.10
N GLU A 103 -5.30 8.25 17.45
CA GLU A 103 -6.38 9.11 17.95
C GLU A 103 -7.73 8.42 17.80
N GLY A 104 -8.69 8.74 18.68
CA GLY A 104 -10.03 8.16 18.62
C GLY A 104 -10.73 8.53 17.32
N GLY A 105 -11.26 7.55 16.59
CA GLY A 105 -11.80 7.74 15.25
C GLY A 105 -12.36 6.46 14.65
N HIS A 106 -12.81 6.53 13.40
CA HIS A 106 -13.28 5.39 12.62
C HIS A 106 -12.30 5.03 11.51
N THR A 107 -12.33 3.78 11.05
CA THR A 107 -11.60 3.33 9.86
C THR A 107 -11.96 4.20 8.65
N GLN A 108 -10.93 4.58 7.87
CA GLN A 108 -11.08 5.33 6.61
C GLN A 108 -10.27 4.69 5.48
N ILE A 109 -10.23 3.36 5.43
CA ILE A 109 -9.60 2.53 4.39
C ILE A 109 -10.11 2.93 3.01
N GLY A 110 -11.42 3.19 2.85
CA GLY A 110 -11.98 3.60 1.57
C GLY A 110 -11.37 4.90 1.05
N ARG A 111 -11.05 5.85 1.95
CA ARG A 111 -10.36 7.10 1.60
C ARG A 111 -8.91 6.84 1.17
N LEU A 112 -8.22 5.96 1.90
CA LEU A 112 -6.87 5.55 1.56
C LEU A 112 -6.79 4.90 0.16
N LEU A 113 -7.72 4.00 -0.16
CA LEU A 113 -7.76 3.34 -1.47
C LEU A 113 -8.05 4.33 -2.60
N ARG A 114 -9.00 5.26 -2.42
CA ARG A 114 -9.27 6.30 -3.43
C ARG A 114 -8.06 7.19 -3.67
N HIS A 115 -7.34 7.56 -2.61
CA HIS A 115 -6.07 8.29 -2.73
C HIS A 115 -5.04 7.46 -3.52
N ALA A 116 -4.86 6.18 -3.18
CA ALA A 116 -3.94 5.30 -3.87
C ALA A 116 -4.26 5.16 -5.37
N GLN A 117 -5.54 4.99 -5.73
CA GLN A 117 -5.97 4.93 -7.12
C GLN A 117 -5.71 6.25 -7.87
N HIS A 118 -5.97 7.40 -7.23
CA HIS A 118 -5.72 8.71 -7.81
C HIS A 118 -4.22 8.90 -8.12
N VAL A 119 -3.36 8.65 -7.12
CA VAL A 119 -1.91 8.71 -7.26
C VAL A 119 -1.41 7.73 -8.33
N HIS A 120 -1.91 6.49 -8.35
CA HIS A 120 -1.50 5.48 -9.31
C HIS A 120 -1.82 5.87 -10.76
N LYS A 121 -2.94 6.55 -11.00
CA LYS A 121 -3.32 7.06 -12.33
C LYS A 121 -2.37 8.15 -12.82
N GLU A 122 -1.85 8.98 -11.92
CA GLU A 122 -0.88 10.04 -12.26
C GLU A 122 0.54 9.47 -12.45
N THR A 123 0.96 8.59 -11.56
CA THR A 123 2.23 7.88 -11.67
C THR A 123 2.10 6.50 -11.03
N PRO A 124 2.32 5.41 -11.80
CA PRO A 124 2.08 4.06 -11.32
C PRO A 124 2.79 3.73 -10.00
N LEU A 125 1.99 3.25 -9.05
CA LEU A 125 2.46 2.56 -7.85
C LEU A 125 2.76 1.10 -8.16
N ARG A 126 3.76 0.54 -7.48
CA ARG A 126 4.07 -0.89 -7.55
C ARG A 126 3.16 -1.73 -6.66
N ALA A 127 2.74 -1.16 -5.53
CA ALA A 127 1.84 -1.78 -4.58
C ALA A 127 1.31 -0.75 -3.57
N VAL A 128 0.28 -1.15 -2.84
CA VAL A 128 -0.12 -0.53 -1.57
C VAL A 128 0.15 -1.51 -0.45
N VAL A 129 0.81 -1.07 0.62
CA VAL A 129 0.84 -1.79 1.91
C VAL A 129 -0.17 -1.11 2.82
N PHE A 130 -0.98 -1.88 3.52
CA PHE A 130 -1.86 -1.38 4.56
C PHE A 130 -1.71 -2.19 5.83
N ILE A 131 -1.62 -1.50 6.98
CA ILE A 131 -1.56 -2.12 8.31
C ILE A 131 -2.74 -1.61 9.14
N GLY A 132 -3.59 -2.52 9.62
CA GLY A 132 -4.73 -2.20 10.49
C GLY A 132 -5.21 -3.42 11.29
N ASP A 133 -6.07 -3.19 12.28
CA ASP A 133 -6.54 -4.20 13.24
C ASP A 133 -8.06 -4.40 13.23
N ALA A 134 -8.80 -3.36 12.84
CA ALA A 134 -10.26 -3.29 12.91
C ALA A 134 -10.90 -2.87 11.59
N LEU A 135 -12.23 -2.92 11.58
CA LEU A 135 -13.07 -2.51 10.45
C LEU A 135 -14.43 -2.00 10.93
N GLU A 136 -14.69 -0.70 10.78
CA GLU A 136 -16.04 -0.13 10.96
C GLU A 136 -16.73 0.22 9.63
N GLU A 137 -15.97 0.33 8.54
CA GLU A 137 -16.50 0.60 7.20
C GLU A 137 -17.22 -0.61 6.59
N ALA A 138 -18.19 -0.33 5.69
CA ALA A 138 -18.95 -1.36 5.00
C ALA A 138 -18.03 -2.22 4.08
N PRO A 139 -17.93 -3.55 4.28
CA PRO A 139 -17.04 -4.42 3.51
C PRO A 139 -17.24 -4.37 2.00
N ASP A 140 -18.49 -4.30 1.53
CA ASP A 140 -18.82 -4.29 0.10
C ASP A 140 -18.19 -3.10 -0.62
N GLY A 141 -18.22 -1.91 0.00
CA GLY A 141 -17.61 -0.70 -0.56
C GLY A 141 -16.10 -0.83 -0.70
N LEU A 142 -15.45 -1.44 0.29
CA LEU A 142 -13.99 -1.66 0.26
C LEU A 142 -13.59 -2.74 -0.74
N CYS A 143 -14.36 -3.82 -0.84
CA CYS A 143 -14.14 -4.87 -1.83
C CYS A 143 -14.28 -4.33 -3.26
N ASN A 144 -15.26 -3.45 -3.51
CA ASN A 144 -15.40 -2.78 -4.80
C ASN A 144 -14.15 -1.94 -5.15
N LEU A 145 -13.68 -1.11 -4.21
CA LEU A 145 -12.46 -0.33 -4.39
C LEU A 145 -11.21 -1.22 -4.60
N ALA A 146 -11.13 -2.35 -3.92
CA ALA A 146 -10.05 -3.31 -4.09
C ALA A 146 -10.09 -4.03 -5.45
N GLY A 147 -11.29 -4.34 -5.96
CA GLY A 147 -11.48 -4.86 -7.32
C GLY A 147 -11.05 -3.86 -8.39
N GLU A 148 -11.37 -2.58 -8.21
CA GLU A 148 -10.87 -1.50 -9.08
C GLU A 148 -9.33 -1.42 -9.06
N CYS A 149 -8.70 -1.55 -7.88
CA CYS A 149 -7.24 -1.67 -7.78
C CYS A 149 -6.70 -2.85 -8.59
N GLY A 150 -7.38 -4.01 -8.55
CA GLY A 150 -7.02 -5.18 -9.37
C GLY A 150 -7.07 -4.91 -10.87
N LEU A 151 -8.10 -4.22 -11.35
CA LEU A 151 -8.21 -3.79 -12.76
C LEU A 151 -7.08 -2.84 -13.17
N LEU A 152 -6.61 -2.01 -12.24
CA LEU A 152 -5.47 -1.11 -12.42
C LEU A 152 -4.10 -1.80 -12.25
N LYS A 153 -4.07 -3.11 -11.94
CA LYS A 153 -2.85 -3.85 -11.59
C LYS A 153 -2.11 -3.26 -10.39
N LEU A 154 -2.87 -2.79 -9.40
CA LEU A 154 -2.38 -2.25 -8.14
C LEU A 154 -2.64 -3.26 -7.00
N PRO A 155 -1.67 -4.14 -6.66
CA PRO A 155 -1.85 -5.13 -5.61
C PRO A 155 -1.89 -4.48 -4.22
N LEU A 156 -2.81 -4.96 -3.38
CA LEU A 156 -2.93 -4.57 -1.97
C LEU A 156 -2.31 -5.63 -1.06
N PHE A 157 -1.28 -5.25 -0.30
CA PHE A 157 -0.70 -6.05 0.77
C PHE A 157 -1.35 -5.66 2.09
N MET A 158 -2.27 -6.51 2.56
CA MET A 158 -3.11 -6.23 3.73
C MET A 158 -2.56 -6.95 4.95
N PHE A 159 -1.94 -6.22 5.87
CA PHE A 159 -1.33 -6.77 7.08
C PHE A 159 -2.22 -6.49 8.29
N GLN A 160 -2.86 -7.55 8.77
CA GLN A 160 -3.78 -7.49 9.88
C GLN A 160 -3.06 -7.71 11.20
N GLU A 161 -3.25 -6.77 12.10
CA GLU A 161 -2.93 -6.94 13.51
C GLU A 161 -4.15 -7.47 14.29
N GLY A 162 -3.92 -8.21 15.37
CA GLY A 162 -5.02 -8.63 16.24
C GLY A 162 -5.86 -9.75 15.62
N GLY A 163 -7.14 -9.84 16.00
CA GLY A 163 -7.96 -11.04 15.77
C GLY A 163 -9.34 -10.79 15.17
N ASP A 164 -9.67 -9.55 14.80
CA ASP A 164 -11.01 -9.18 14.36
C ASP A 164 -11.46 -10.04 13.15
N PRO A 165 -12.55 -10.83 13.28
CA PRO A 165 -12.99 -11.72 12.21
C PRO A 165 -13.48 -10.99 10.96
N LEU A 166 -14.12 -9.82 11.12
CA LEU A 166 -14.67 -9.05 10.01
C LEU A 166 -13.55 -8.38 9.20
N ALA A 167 -12.58 -7.77 9.88
CA ALA A 167 -11.37 -7.24 9.26
C ALA A 167 -10.60 -8.35 8.55
N ARG A 168 -10.49 -9.55 9.15
CA ARG A 168 -9.83 -10.70 8.51
C ARG A 168 -10.48 -11.06 7.19
N GLN A 169 -11.78 -11.31 7.20
CA GLN A 169 -12.51 -11.72 6.00
C GLN A 169 -12.43 -10.64 4.91
N THR A 170 -12.58 -9.38 5.30
CA THR A 170 -12.57 -8.24 4.38
C THR A 170 -11.18 -8.04 3.79
N PHE A 171 -10.13 -8.03 4.60
CA PHE A 171 -8.75 -7.82 4.13
C PHE A 171 -8.25 -8.96 3.23
N GLN A 172 -8.60 -10.22 3.55
CA GLN A 172 -8.31 -11.36 2.67
C GLN A 172 -8.99 -11.21 1.31
N THR A 173 -10.26 -10.80 1.32
CA THR A 173 -11.03 -10.56 0.08
C THR A 173 -10.43 -9.43 -0.73
N MET A 174 -10.10 -8.30 -0.10
CA MET A 174 -9.46 -7.15 -0.76
C MET A 174 -8.10 -7.51 -1.37
N ALA A 175 -7.26 -8.23 -0.62
CA ALA A 175 -5.97 -8.72 -1.11
C ALA A 175 -6.16 -9.61 -2.35
N LYS A 176 -7.11 -10.57 -2.29
CA LYS A 176 -7.42 -11.44 -3.43
C LYS A 176 -7.92 -10.66 -4.65
N LEU A 177 -8.88 -9.76 -4.47
CA LEU A 177 -9.48 -8.98 -5.56
C LEU A 177 -8.46 -8.08 -6.27
N SER A 178 -7.51 -7.53 -5.52
CA SER A 178 -6.44 -6.69 -6.07
C SER A 178 -5.26 -7.47 -6.65
N GLY A 179 -5.19 -8.79 -6.44
CA GLY A 179 -4.04 -9.62 -6.79
C GLY A 179 -2.83 -9.46 -5.85
N GLY A 180 -3.05 -8.91 -4.66
CA GLY A 180 -2.06 -8.79 -3.59
C GLY A 180 -2.08 -9.98 -2.62
N ALA A 181 -1.75 -9.72 -1.36
CA ALA A 181 -1.63 -10.76 -0.34
C ALA A 181 -2.03 -10.26 1.05
N TRP A 182 -2.54 -11.16 1.86
CA TRP A 182 -2.87 -10.87 3.26
C TRP A 182 -1.95 -11.64 4.20
N ALA A 183 -1.61 -11.02 5.33
CA ALA A 183 -0.88 -11.67 6.41
C ALA A 183 -1.40 -11.17 7.75
N ARG A 184 -1.43 -12.07 8.73
CA ARG A 184 -1.67 -11.71 10.13
C ARG A 184 -0.33 -11.60 10.86
N PHE A 185 -0.23 -10.63 11.76
CA PHE A 185 0.86 -10.56 12.73
C PHE A 185 0.28 -10.23 14.12
N ASP A 186 1.09 -10.41 15.16
CA ASP A 186 0.73 -10.12 16.54
C ASP A 186 1.77 -9.23 17.23
N GLN A 187 1.42 -8.76 18.43
CA GLN A 187 2.23 -7.88 19.26
C GLN A 187 3.57 -8.50 19.70
N THR A 188 3.70 -9.83 19.62
CA THR A 188 4.95 -10.53 19.95
C THR A 188 5.90 -10.66 18.77
N SER A 189 5.44 -10.33 17.55
CA SER A 189 6.12 -10.68 16.31
C SER A 189 6.48 -9.46 15.45
N ALA A 190 7.14 -8.46 16.03
CA ALA A 190 7.67 -7.33 15.28
C ALA A 190 8.64 -7.74 14.16
N SER A 191 9.39 -8.82 14.40
CA SER A 191 10.20 -9.49 13.37
C SER A 191 9.37 -9.97 12.19
N ALA A 192 8.17 -10.53 12.43
CA ALA A 192 7.29 -10.98 11.35
C ALA A 192 6.78 -9.81 10.51
N LEU A 193 6.41 -8.67 11.13
CA LEU A 193 6.07 -7.47 10.38
C LEU A 193 7.27 -6.95 9.58
N ALA A 194 8.47 -6.91 10.18
CA ALA A 194 9.70 -6.53 9.48
C ALA A 194 9.95 -7.41 8.23
N GLU A 195 9.78 -8.73 8.36
CA GLU A 195 9.93 -9.67 7.25
C GLU A 195 8.90 -9.45 6.15
N LEU A 196 7.64 -9.21 6.50
CA LEU A 196 6.57 -8.91 5.56
C LEU A 196 6.85 -7.60 4.81
N LEU A 197 7.28 -6.55 5.52
CA LEU A 197 7.63 -5.27 4.92
C LEU A 197 8.86 -5.39 4.01
N GLY A 198 9.89 -6.10 4.43
CA GLY A 198 11.07 -6.39 3.62
C GLY A 198 10.73 -7.21 2.36
N ALA A 199 9.78 -8.14 2.47
CA ALA A 199 9.25 -8.90 1.35
C ALA A 199 8.50 -7.99 0.35
N VAL A 200 7.61 -7.11 0.82
CA VAL A 200 6.92 -6.16 -0.06
C VAL A 200 7.87 -5.16 -0.70
N ALA A 201 8.87 -4.66 0.04
CA ALA A 201 9.88 -3.78 -0.53
C ALA A 201 10.66 -4.45 -1.68
N ARG A 202 11.04 -5.72 -1.52
CA ARG A 202 11.66 -6.52 -2.58
C ARG A 202 10.74 -6.70 -3.78
N TYR A 203 9.46 -6.99 -3.54
CA TYR A 203 8.44 -7.05 -4.59
C TYR A 203 8.27 -5.71 -5.31
N ALA A 204 8.23 -4.60 -4.59
CA ALA A 204 8.09 -3.28 -5.18
C ALA A 204 9.32 -2.91 -6.03
N ALA A 205 10.52 -3.28 -5.60
CA ALA A 205 11.75 -2.98 -6.32
C ALA A 205 11.90 -3.82 -7.60
N GLY A 206 11.60 -5.12 -7.56
CA GLY A 206 11.93 -6.04 -8.65
C GLY A 206 10.82 -7.00 -9.09
N GLY A 207 9.60 -6.79 -8.62
CA GLY A 207 8.44 -7.64 -8.92
C GLY A 207 8.53 -9.02 -8.27
N ARG A 208 7.69 -9.94 -8.75
CA ARG A 208 7.58 -11.32 -8.24
C ARG A 208 8.93 -12.06 -8.25
N ARG A 209 9.70 -11.97 -9.35
CA ARG A 209 11.01 -12.64 -9.47
C ARG A 209 12.00 -12.23 -8.36
N ALA A 210 12.00 -10.96 -7.98
CA ALA A 210 12.86 -10.48 -6.89
C ALA A 210 12.42 -11.00 -5.52
N LEU A 211 11.13 -11.31 -5.37
CA LEU A 211 10.56 -11.93 -4.19
C LEU A 211 10.85 -13.44 -4.13
N GLU A 212 10.82 -14.15 -5.27
CA GLU A 212 11.17 -15.58 -5.38
C GLU A 212 12.60 -15.88 -4.95
N ASN A 213 13.51 -14.94 -5.17
CA ASN A 213 14.91 -15.04 -4.74
C ASN A 213 15.12 -14.71 -3.24
N ASN A 214 14.05 -14.59 -2.44
CA ASN A 214 14.12 -14.36 -1.01
C ASN A 214 13.69 -15.63 -0.24
N PRO A 215 14.58 -16.27 0.54
CA PRO A 215 14.24 -17.48 1.29
C PRO A 215 13.39 -17.24 2.54
N GLY A 216 13.18 -15.97 2.94
CA GLY A 216 12.47 -15.58 4.15
C GLY A 216 11.02 -16.04 4.21
N GLU A 217 10.51 -16.26 5.43
CA GLU A 217 9.17 -16.80 5.65
C GLU A 217 8.09 -15.83 5.15
N GLY A 218 8.26 -14.53 5.40
CA GLY A 218 7.40 -13.48 4.84
C GLY A 218 7.28 -13.58 3.31
N ALA A 219 8.39 -13.75 2.59
CA ALA A 219 8.36 -13.88 1.13
C ALA A 219 7.58 -15.11 0.67
N ARG A 220 7.78 -16.25 1.33
CA ARG A 220 7.06 -17.49 1.05
C ARG A 220 5.56 -17.37 1.29
N LEU A 221 5.16 -16.65 2.35
CA LEU A 221 3.76 -16.40 2.67
C LEU A 221 3.07 -15.55 1.60
N LEU A 222 3.74 -14.49 1.14
CA LEU A 222 3.18 -13.62 0.09
C LEU A 222 3.13 -14.33 -1.27
N LEU A 223 4.18 -15.06 -1.66
CA LEU A 223 4.26 -15.74 -2.97
C LEU A 223 3.16 -16.78 -3.22
N LYS A 224 2.64 -17.40 -2.15
CA LYS A 224 1.52 -18.35 -2.22
C LYS A 224 0.18 -17.70 -2.64
N GLN A 225 0.07 -16.39 -2.45
CA GLN A 225 -1.18 -15.64 -2.67
C GLN A 225 -1.10 -14.75 -3.90
N LEU A 226 0.10 -14.32 -4.28
CA LEU A 226 0.30 -13.53 -5.49
C LEU A 226 0.05 -14.35 -6.75
N ASN A 227 -0.62 -13.74 -7.72
CA ASN A 227 -0.79 -14.33 -9.05
C ASN A 227 0.59 -14.55 -9.72
N PRO A 228 0.73 -15.62 -10.52
CA PRO A 228 1.95 -15.89 -11.30
C PRO A 228 2.22 -14.81 -12.35
#